data_AF-A0A7Z9XCI6-F1
#
_entry.id   AF-A0A7Z9XCI6-F1
#
_cell.length_a   1.000
_cell.length_b   1.000
_cell.length_c   1.000
_cell.angle_alpha   90.00
_cell.angle_beta   90.00
_cell.angle_gamma   90.00
#
_symmetry.space_group_name_H-M   'P 1'
#
loop_
_entity.id
_entity.type
_entity.pdbx_description
1 polymer ?
#
loop_
_entity_poly.entity_id
_entity_poly.type
_entity_poly.pdbx_seq_one_letter_code
_entity_poly.pdbx_strand_id
1 'polypeptide(L)'
;MGTSKTNMGNSRFYMGIDLGSVSLNIVVIDETGEIKTATYRRTEGRPLIILRDCLEQLQKDFRTFDGIIATGSGRKLVGNILGVPDVNEIVTQARATCYFYPIARTIIEIGGQDSKLIFVDRDGQSREPVIVDHVLNEVCAAGTGSFLDLQAHRLGISIEDFGALALCSNHPAKISGRCSVFAKSDMVHLQQEGTPKADIVAGLCYALARNFIVNLGKGKSFPKPIVFQGGVAANPGVVNAFEDLLDVASGALMIPEHFLIMGALGSALMASAERSCRTVPTDGLLEGVRAALERGQDRPRVAHLKPLIPPEAEHETVDHYYGVEPGDNLEAFLGVDVGAVSTNIVLIDSKGRLVAKQYWYTRGEPVETVRDGLEELVALLAIGSA
;
A
#
# COMPACT_ATOMS: atom_id res chain seq x y z
N MET A 1 -4.26 -13.91 -41.51
CA MET A 1 -5.62 -14.41 -41.29
C MET A 1 -6.28 -13.55 -40.23
N GLY A 2 -7.26 -12.74 -40.65
CA GLY A 2 -8.33 -12.16 -39.84
C GLY A 2 -7.96 -11.30 -38.61
N THR A 3 -7.54 -10.05 -38.81
CA THR A 3 -7.76 -9.01 -37.79
C THR A 3 -9.26 -8.72 -37.72
N SER A 4 -9.93 -9.28 -36.73
CA SER A 4 -11.32 -8.95 -36.41
C SER A 4 -11.40 -7.49 -35.98
N LYS A 5 -11.74 -6.61 -36.90
CA LYS A 5 -12.29 -5.29 -36.58
C LYS A 5 -13.62 -5.55 -35.88
N THR A 6 -13.64 -5.46 -34.56
CA THR A 6 -14.87 -5.45 -33.77
C THR A 6 -15.76 -4.34 -34.27
N ASN A 7 -16.97 -4.73 -34.63
CA ASN A 7 -18.00 -3.88 -35.20
C ASN A 7 -18.52 -2.95 -34.07
N MET A 8 -17.86 -1.81 -33.84
CA MET A 8 -18.22 -0.77 -32.84
C MET A 8 -19.47 0.03 -33.28
N GLY A 9 -20.50 -0.65 -33.74
CA GLY A 9 -21.79 -0.05 -34.07
C GLY A 9 -22.70 -0.03 -32.84
N ASN A 10 -22.81 1.13 -32.19
CA ASN A 10 -23.85 1.49 -31.20
C ASN A 10 -23.75 0.94 -29.75
N SER A 11 -22.63 0.31 -29.33
CA SER A 11 -22.44 -0.06 -27.93
C SER A 11 -22.27 1.17 -27.03
N ARG A 12 -22.91 1.15 -25.86
CA ARG A 12 -22.81 2.22 -24.87
C ARG A 12 -21.71 1.91 -23.88
N PHE A 13 -20.96 2.93 -23.50
CA PHE A 13 -19.83 2.73 -22.58
C PHE A 13 -19.96 3.60 -21.34
N TYR A 14 -19.74 3.00 -20.18
CA TYR A 14 -19.83 3.65 -18.89
C TYR A 14 -18.48 3.57 -18.18
N MET A 15 -18.07 4.68 -17.58
CA MET A 15 -16.76 4.77 -16.92
C MET A 15 -16.91 5.06 -15.43
N GLY A 16 -16.18 4.32 -14.62
CA GLY A 16 -15.98 4.63 -13.21
C GLY A 16 -14.55 5.07 -12.97
N ILE A 17 -14.39 6.18 -12.25
CA ILE A 17 -13.07 6.70 -11.86
C ILE A 17 -12.98 6.68 -10.34
N ASP A 18 -12.05 5.93 -9.78
CA ASP A 18 -11.74 5.92 -8.36
C ASP A 18 -10.36 6.54 -8.15
N LEU A 19 -10.35 7.81 -7.72
CA LEU A 19 -9.12 8.47 -7.32
C LEU A 19 -8.93 8.29 -5.82
N GLY A 20 -8.21 7.25 -5.44
CA GLY A 20 -7.80 6.98 -4.07
C GLY A 20 -6.54 7.75 -3.68
N SER A 21 -6.13 7.58 -2.43
CA SER A 21 -5.01 8.33 -1.86
C SER A 21 -3.64 7.88 -2.40
N VAL A 22 -3.52 6.62 -2.84
CA VAL A 22 -2.28 6.03 -3.38
C VAL A 22 -2.38 5.63 -4.85
N SER A 23 -3.58 5.35 -5.35
CA SER A 23 -3.82 4.88 -6.71
C SER A 23 -4.98 5.58 -7.40
N LEU A 24 -4.92 5.63 -8.73
CA LEU A 24 -6.01 5.94 -9.62
C LEU A 24 -6.47 4.64 -10.29
N ASN A 25 -7.76 4.36 -10.19
CA ASN A 25 -8.39 3.24 -10.86
C ASN A 25 -9.42 3.76 -11.87
N ILE A 26 -9.41 3.24 -13.09
CA ILE A 26 -10.42 3.54 -14.10
C ILE A 26 -10.96 2.23 -14.66
N VAL A 27 -12.28 2.08 -14.69
CA VAL A 27 -12.96 0.92 -15.25
C VAL A 27 -13.94 1.40 -16.30
N VAL A 28 -13.94 0.76 -17.47
CA VAL A 28 -14.94 0.97 -18.52
C VAL A 28 -15.71 -0.33 -18.71
N ILE A 29 -17.03 -0.24 -18.64
CA ILE A 29 -17.96 -1.34 -18.92
C ILE A 29 -18.86 -1.00 -20.10
N ASP A 30 -19.42 -2.01 -20.75
CA ASP A 30 -20.51 -1.84 -21.71
C ASP A 30 -21.90 -1.87 -21.06
N GLU A 31 -22.96 -1.77 -21.86
CA GLU A 31 -24.34 -1.85 -21.40
C GLU A 31 -24.74 -3.18 -20.72
N THR A 32 -23.97 -4.25 -20.93
CA THR A 32 -24.20 -5.55 -20.29
C THR A 32 -23.52 -5.66 -18.93
N GLY A 33 -22.63 -4.72 -18.62
CA GLY A 33 -21.79 -4.74 -17.42
C GLY A 33 -20.45 -5.46 -17.63
N GLU A 34 -20.13 -5.87 -18.85
CA GLU A 34 -18.85 -6.51 -19.16
C GLU A 34 -17.72 -5.48 -19.14
N ILE A 35 -16.62 -5.80 -18.43
CA ILE A 35 -15.43 -4.96 -18.36
C ILE A 35 -14.71 -4.97 -19.71
N LYS A 36 -14.59 -3.80 -20.34
CA LYS A 36 -13.83 -3.62 -21.59
C LYS A 36 -12.40 -3.19 -21.33
N THR A 37 -12.18 -2.42 -20.27
CA THR A 37 -10.83 -2.09 -19.80
C THR A 37 -10.84 -1.73 -18.32
N ALA A 38 -9.73 -2.03 -17.67
CA ALA A 38 -9.47 -1.79 -16.27
C ALA A 38 -8.03 -1.32 -16.11
N THR A 39 -7.87 -0.15 -15.50
CA THR A 39 -6.57 0.48 -15.26
C THR A 39 -6.39 0.66 -13.76
N TYR A 40 -5.26 0.19 -13.23
CA TYR A 40 -4.77 0.49 -11.89
C TYR A 40 -3.39 1.15 -12.01
N ARG A 41 -3.23 2.36 -11.49
CA ARG A 41 -1.96 3.11 -11.54
C ARG A 41 -1.71 3.79 -10.21
N ARG A 42 -0.49 3.67 -9.66
CA ARG A 42 -0.09 4.48 -8.50
C ARG A 42 -0.04 5.96 -8.89
N THR A 43 -0.53 6.83 -8.01
CA THR A 43 -0.56 8.28 -8.26
C THR A 43 0.82 8.90 -8.10
N GLU A 44 1.68 8.31 -7.26
CA GLU A 44 3.03 8.81 -6.95
C GLU A 44 3.03 10.30 -6.54
N GLY A 45 1.97 10.73 -5.85
CA GLY A 45 1.77 12.13 -5.46
C GLY A 45 1.41 13.08 -6.62
N ARG A 46 1.15 12.56 -7.82
CA ARG A 46 0.84 13.30 -9.04
C ARG A 46 -0.52 12.91 -9.64
N PRO A 47 -1.63 12.97 -8.89
CA PRO A 47 -2.91 12.40 -9.29
C PRO A 47 -3.48 12.97 -10.60
N LEU A 48 -3.35 14.28 -10.85
CA LEU A 48 -3.88 14.91 -12.07
C LEU A 48 -3.07 14.55 -13.32
N ILE A 49 -1.76 14.38 -13.18
CA ILE A 49 -0.88 13.94 -14.27
C ILE A 49 -1.24 12.51 -14.66
N ILE A 50 -1.35 11.62 -13.68
CA ILE A 50 -1.73 10.22 -13.93
C ILE A 50 -3.14 10.13 -14.51
N LEU A 51 -4.08 10.94 -14.05
CA LEU A 51 -5.43 11.01 -14.63
C LEU A 51 -5.41 11.42 -16.10
N ARG A 52 -4.67 12.49 -16.46
CA ARG A 52 -4.50 12.91 -17.85
C ARG A 52 -3.94 11.76 -18.69
N ASP A 53 -2.84 11.15 -18.25
CA ASP A 53 -2.15 10.11 -19.01
C ASP A 53 -3.06 8.89 -19.26
N CYS A 54 -3.84 8.49 -18.26
CA CYS A 54 -4.83 7.41 -18.40
C CYS A 54 -5.95 7.79 -19.38
N LEU A 55 -6.47 9.02 -19.33
CA LEU A 55 -7.50 9.49 -20.26
C LEU A 55 -6.97 9.58 -21.71
N GLU A 56 -5.72 10.00 -21.90
CA GLU A 56 -5.07 10.04 -23.23
C GLU A 56 -4.90 8.64 -23.83
N GLN A 57 -4.62 7.64 -22.99
CA GLN A 57 -4.60 6.24 -23.41
C GLN A 57 -6.01 5.76 -23.80
N LEU A 58 -7.01 6.02 -22.95
CA LEU A 58 -8.40 5.61 -23.20
C LEU A 58 -9.01 6.24 -24.44
N GLN A 59 -8.62 7.47 -24.78
CA GLN A 59 -9.13 8.19 -25.95
C GLN A 59 -8.89 7.45 -27.28
N LYS A 60 -7.87 6.60 -27.35
CA LYS A 60 -7.54 5.80 -28.54
C LYS A 60 -8.65 4.82 -28.89
N ASP A 61 -9.30 4.28 -27.87
CA ASP A 61 -10.31 3.21 -27.99
C ASP A 61 -11.72 3.75 -27.73
N PHE A 62 -11.88 4.76 -26.87
CA PHE A 62 -13.18 5.31 -26.46
C PHE A 62 -13.25 6.82 -26.70
N ARG A 63 -14.08 7.22 -27.67
CA ARG A 63 -14.28 8.64 -28.02
C ARG A 63 -15.32 9.34 -27.16
N THR A 64 -16.30 8.59 -26.67
CA THR A 64 -17.42 9.08 -25.86
C THR A 64 -17.80 8.05 -24.82
N PHE A 65 -18.30 8.53 -23.68
CA PHE A 65 -18.91 7.72 -22.64
C PHE A 65 -20.35 8.16 -22.42
N ASP A 66 -21.25 7.20 -22.24
CA ASP A 66 -22.67 7.44 -22.00
C ASP A 66 -22.97 7.76 -20.54
N GLY A 67 -22.02 7.51 -19.62
CA GLY A 67 -22.10 7.92 -18.22
C GLY A 67 -20.75 7.77 -17.53
N ILE A 68 -20.46 8.68 -16.60
CA ILE A 68 -19.22 8.69 -15.83
C ILE A 68 -19.54 9.02 -14.38
N ILE A 69 -19.01 8.26 -13.43
CA ILE A 69 -19.08 8.58 -12.00
C ILE A 69 -17.68 8.51 -11.39
N ALA A 70 -17.36 9.51 -10.56
CA ALA A 70 -16.13 9.56 -9.78
C ALA A 70 -16.34 9.08 -8.34
N THR A 71 -15.35 8.44 -7.74
CA THR A 71 -15.31 8.00 -6.35
C THR A 71 -13.88 8.04 -5.78
N GLY A 72 -13.71 7.56 -4.56
CA GLY A 72 -12.45 7.63 -3.79
C GLY A 72 -12.29 8.92 -2.98
N SER A 73 -11.15 9.05 -2.31
CA SER A 73 -10.81 10.23 -1.48
C SER A 73 -10.64 11.51 -2.32
N GLY A 74 -10.17 11.36 -3.56
CA GLY A 74 -10.02 12.43 -4.55
C GLY A 74 -11.26 12.69 -5.41
N ARG A 75 -12.41 12.05 -5.15
CA ARG A 75 -13.61 12.13 -5.99
C ARG A 75 -14.09 13.55 -6.29
N LYS A 76 -14.03 14.45 -5.30
CA LYS A 76 -14.46 15.85 -5.47
C LYS A 76 -13.52 16.62 -6.40
N LEU A 77 -12.23 16.33 -6.34
CA LEU A 77 -11.24 16.92 -7.25
C LEU A 77 -11.56 16.50 -8.68
N VAL A 78 -11.75 15.19 -8.90
CA VAL A 78 -12.08 14.64 -10.22
C VAL A 78 -13.44 15.15 -10.71
N GLY A 79 -14.48 15.05 -9.89
CA GLY A 79 -15.85 15.50 -10.20
C GLY A 79 -15.89 16.96 -10.63
N ASN A 80 -15.21 17.85 -9.89
CA ASN A 80 -15.14 19.27 -10.23
C ASN A 80 -14.34 19.56 -11.51
N ILE A 81 -13.25 18.84 -11.75
CA ILE A 81 -12.39 19.05 -12.93
C ILE A 81 -13.07 18.53 -14.21
N LEU A 82 -13.70 17.36 -14.12
CA LEU A 82 -14.33 16.68 -15.26
C LEU A 82 -15.79 17.06 -15.46
N GLY A 83 -16.42 17.72 -14.49
CA GLY A 83 -17.86 18.03 -14.52
C GLY A 83 -18.73 16.77 -14.44
N VAL A 84 -18.29 15.76 -13.69
CA VAL A 84 -18.99 14.47 -13.54
C VAL A 84 -19.51 14.30 -12.11
N PRO A 85 -20.60 13.55 -11.90
CA PRO A 85 -21.08 13.22 -10.55
C PRO A 85 -20.02 12.50 -9.71
N ASP A 86 -19.97 12.80 -8.42
CA ASP A 86 -19.17 12.06 -7.45
C ASP A 86 -20.04 11.29 -6.45
N VAL A 87 -19.64 10.06 -6.14
CA VAL A 87 -20.34 9.17 -5.22
C VAL A 87 -19.38 8.69 -4.12
N ASN A 88 -19.91 8.55 -2.91
CA ASN A 88 -19.16 8.02 -1.78
C ASN A 88 -18.65 6.59 -2.04
N GLU A 89 -17.38 6.36 -1.75
CA GLU A 89 -16.72 5.07 -1.96
C GLU A 89 -17.36 3.90 -1.21
N ILE A 90 -17.99 4.11 -0.05
CA ILE A 90 -18.71 3.05 0.66
C ILE A 90 -19.82 2.47 -0.23
N VAL A 91 -20.53 3.33 -0.97
CA VAL A 91 -21.62 2.92 -1.84
C VAL A 91 -21.10 2.19 -3.07
N THR A 92 -20.04 2.68 -3.69
CA THR A 92 -19.48 2.08 -4.91
C THR A 92 -18.82 0.73 -4.60
N GLN A 93 -18.07 0.64 -3.49
CA GLN A 93 -17.48 -0.62 -3.03
C GLN A 93 -18.55 -1.68 -2.74
N ALA A 94 -19.62 -1.31 -2.02
CA ALA A 94 -20.74 -2.20 -1.77
C ALA A 94 -21.47 -2.59 -3.07
N ARG A 95 -21.66 -1.64 -4.00
CA ARG A 95 -22.32 -1.90 -5.28
C ARG A 95 -21.58 -2.93 -6.11
N ALA A 96 -20.27 -2.78 -6.27
CA ALA A 96 -19.46 -3.76 -6.99
C ALA A 96 -19.47 -5.12 -6.28
N THR A 97 -19.27 -5.12 -4.97
CA THR A 97 -19.23 -6.36 -4.19
C THR A 97 -20.53 -7.14 -4.32
N CYS A 98 -21.68 -6.49 -4.12
CA CYS A 98 -22.98 -7.15 -4.18
C CYS A 98 -23.38 -7.56 -5.61
N TYR A 99 -22.75 -6.99 -6.65
CA TYR A 99 -22.95 -7.41 -8.03
C TYR A 99 -22.28 -8.77 -8.30
N PHE A 100 -21.02 -8.95 -7.90
CA PHE A 100 -20.28 -10.20 -8.13
C PHE A 100 -20.48 -11.26 -7.03
N TYR A 101 -20.70 -10.80 -5.79
CA TYR A 101 -20.84 -11.62 -4.59
C TYR A 101 -22.18 -11.31 -3.90
N PRO A 102 -23.32 -11.66 -4.53
CA PRO A 102 -24.65 -11.29 -4.05
C PRO A 102 -24.99 -11.86 -2.66
N ILE A 103 -24.27 -12.87 -2.18
CA ILE A 103 -24.46 -13.47 -0.86
C ILE A 103 -23.59 -12.84 0.23
N ALA A 104 -22.71 -11.89 -0.10
CA ALA A 104 -21.83 -11.24 0.85
C ALA A 104 -22.64 -10.59 1.99
N ARG A 105 -22.09 -10.64 3.20
CA ARG A 105 -22.68 -10.03 4.40
C ARG A 105 -21.75 -9.04 5.07
N THR A 106 -20.44 -9.23 4.90
CA THR A 106 -19.40 -8.32 5.37
C THR A 106 -18.41 -8.06 4.25
N ILE A 107 -18.00 -6.81 4.11
CA ILE A 107 -16.98 -6.36 3.18
C ILE A 107 -15.87 -5.71 4.00
N ILE A 108 -14.67 -6.28 3.90
CA ILE A 108 -13.42 -5.73 4.39
C ILE A 108 -12.74 -5.12 3.18
N GLU A 109 -12.51 -3.81 3.18
CA GLU A 109 -11.70 -3.14 2.17
C GLU A 109 -10.51 -2.48 2.86
N ILE A 110 -9.31 -2.80 2.41
CA ILE A 110 -8.09 -2.19 2.96
C ILE A 110 -7.25 -1.66 1.80
N GLY A 111 -7.26 -0.33 1.69
CA GLY A 111 -6.49 0.42 0.73
C GLY A 111 -5.12 0.81 1.28
N GLY A 112 -4.48 1.77 0.60
CA GLY A 112 -3.14 2.24 0.98
C GLY A 112 -3.12 3.09 2.26
N GLN A 113 -4.09 3.98 2.44
CA GLN A 113 -4.10 4.95 3.56
C GLN A 113 -5.38 4.94 4.39
N ASP A 114 -6.38 4.17 3.95
CA ASP A 114 -7.64 4.02 4.64
C ASP A 114 -8.10 2.56 4.60
N SER A 115 -9.14 2.27 5.38
CA SER A 115 -9.71 0.95 5.52
C SER A 115 -11.19 1.07 5.87
N LYS A 116 -12.00 0.14 5.38
CA LYS A 116 -13.46 0.16 5.48
C LYS A 116 -13.98 -1.21 5.92
N LEU A 117 -14.95 -1.16 6.82
CA LEU A 117 -15.77 -2.31 7.19
C LEU A 117 -17.21 -1.98 6.83
N ILE A 118 -17.80 -2.74 5.91
CA ILE A 118 -19.16 -2.50 5.41
C ILE A 118 -19.98 -3.75 5.68
N PHE A 119 -21.13 -3.57 6.34
CA PHE A 119 -22.10 -4.62 6.55
C PHE A 119 -23.23 -4.45 5.55
N VAL A 120 -23.57 -5.53 4.86
CA VAL A 120 -24.64 -5.54 3.86
C VAL A 120 -25.66 -6.61 4.22
N ASP A 121 -26.92 -6.29 3.95
CA ASP A 121 -28.05 -7.21 4.04
C ASP A 121 -28.91 -7.09 2.79
N ARG A 122 -30.01 -7.83 2.72
CA ARG A 122 -31.01 -7.72 1.67
C ARG A 122 -32.26 -7.06 2.24
N ASP A 123 -32.77 -6.10 1.50
CA ASP A 123 -34.07 -5.52 1.79
C ASP A 123 -35.17 -6.58 1.76
N GLY A 124 -36.08 -6.54 2.74
CA GLY A 124 -37.09 -7.57 2.94
C GLY A 124 -38.13 -7.66 1.81
N GLN A 125 -38.35 -6.57 1.07
CA GLN A 125 -39.35 -6.50 -0.01
C GLN A 125 -38.70 -6.67 -1.38
N SER A 126 -37.74 -5.80 -1.70
CA SER A 126 -37.08 -5.75 -3.01
C SER A 126 -36.01 -6.83 -3.18
N ARG A 127 -35.54 -7.44 -2.08
CA ARG A 127 -34.38 -8.34 -2.04
C ARG A 127 -33.08 -7.70 -2.52
N GLU A 128 -33.06 -6.40 -2.79
CA GLU A 128 -31.87 -5.67 -3.21
C GLU A 128 -30.87 -5.54 -2.05
N PRO A 129 -29.57 -5.53 -2.34
CA PRO A 129 -28.55 -5.33 -1.33
C PRO A 129 -28.63 -3.92 -0.74
N VAL A 130 -28.60 -3.83 0.58
CA VAL A 130 -28.59 -2.58 1.35
C VAL A 130 -27.42 -2.56 2.32
N ILE A 131 -26.76 -1.41 2.44
CA ILE A 131 -25.75 -1.19 3.47
C ILE A 131 -26.48 -0.97 4.79
N VAL A 132 -26.28 -1.86 5.76
CA VAL A 132 -26.92 -1.75 7.07
C VAL A 132 -26.08 -0.98 8.08
N ASP A 133 -24.75 -1.02 7.91
CA ASP A 133 -23.80 -0.32 8.77
C ASP A 133 -22.45 -0.22 8.06
N HIS A 134 -21.65 0.78 8.40
CA HIS A 134 -20.29 0.92 7.88
C HIS A 134 -19.39 1.68 8.85
N VAL A 135 -18.10 1.37 8.82
CA VAL A 135 -17.06 2.07 9.57
C VAL A 135 -15.88 2.33 8.64
N LEU A 136 -15.38 3.57 8.66
CA LEU A 136 -14.24 4.02 7.88
C LEU A 136 -13.12 4.48 8.83
N ASN A 137 -11.88 4.14 8.52
CA ASN A 137 -10.68 4.67 9.16
C ASN A 137 -9.78 5.34 8.12
N GLU A 138 -9.68 6.68 8.19
CA GLU A 138 -8.78 7.50 7.36
C GLU A 138 -7.58 8.06 8.14
N VAL A 139 -7.58 7.92 9.47
CA VAL A 139 -6.62 8.64 10.34
C VAL A 139 -5.44 7.75 10.72
N CYS A 140 -5.67 6.46 11.00
CA CYS A 140 -4.65 5.59 11.54
C CYS A 140 -4.06 4.67 10.45
N ALA A 141 -2.75 4.78 10.24
CA ALA A 141 -2.02 3.95 9.28
C ALA A 141 -1.97 2.46 9.67
N ALA A 142 -2.04 2.12 10.96
CA ALA A 142 -1.78 0.79 11.50
C ALA A 142 -2.73 -0.34 11.02
N GLY A 143 -3.83 0.01 10.35
CA GLY A 143 -4.79 -0.91 9.74
C GLY A 143 -4.88 -0.81 8.22
N THR A 144 -3.84 -0.28 7.55
CA THR A 144 -3.84 0.06 6.11
C THR A 144 -2.60 -0.47 5.41
N GLY A 145 -2.57 -0.47 4.08
CA GLY A 145 -1.41 -0.90 3.30
C GLY A 145 -0.12 -0.12 3.63
N SER A 146 -0.24 1.17 3.96
CA SER A 146 0.91 2.01 4.33
C SER A 146 1.65 1.51 5.58
N PHE A 147 0.96 0.80 6.49
CA PHE A 147 1.63 0.14 7.61
C PHE A 147 2.62 -0.91 7.12
N LEU A 148 2.20 -1.75 6.16
CA LEU A 148 3.03 -2.80 5.59
C LEU A 148 4.15 -2.19 4.74
N ASP A 149 3.86 -1.21 3.88
CA ASP A 149 4.88 -0.52 3.06
C ASP A 149 6.01 0.04 3.92
N LEU A 150 5.66 0.71 5.03
CA LEU A 150 6.63 1.30 5.95
C LEU A 150 7.49 0.23 6.65
N GLN A 151 6.94 -0.95 6.95
CA GLN A 151 7.71 -2.01 7.56
C GLN A 151 8.55 -2.78 6.54
N ALA A 152 8.00 -3.06 5.36
CA ALA A 152 8.69 -3.70 4.24
C ALA A 152 9.97 -2.93 3.88
N HIS A 153 9.85 -1.62 3.71
CA HIS A 153 10.99 -0.73 3.45
C HIS A 153 12.07 -0.83 4.55
N ARG A 154 11.69 -0.98 5.82
CA ARG A 154 12.65 -1.08 6.94
C ARG A 154 13.34 -2.43 7.02
N LEU A 155 12.64 -3.49 6.60
CA LEU A 155 13.16 -4.85 6.54
C LEU A 155 13.98 -5.12 5.28
N GLY A 156 14.06 -4.12 4.38
CA GLY A 156 14.75 -4.25 3.10
C GLY A 156 14.09 -5.23 2.14
N ILE A 157 12.76 -5.40 2.23
CA ILE A 157 11.99 -6.31 1.37
C ILE A 157 10.98 -5.54 0.54
N SER A 158 10.66 -6.05 -0.65
CA SER A 158 9.58 -5.51 -1.48
C SER A 158 8.22 -5.79 -0.82
N ILE A 159 7.21 -4.98 -1.11
CA ILE A 159 5.85 -5.23 -0.60
C ILE A 159 5.23 -6.46 -1.28
N GLU A 160 5.68 -6.76 -2.50
CA GLU A 160 5.28 -7.92 -3.29
C GLU A 160 5.76 -9.23 -2.66
N ASP A 161 6.99 -9.27 -2.11
CA ASP A 161 7.55 -10.45 -1.44
C ASP A 161 7.04 -10.63 0.00
N PHE A 162 6.51 -9.56 0.60
CA PHE A 162 6.12 -9.50 2.02
C PHE A 162 5.14 -10.61 2.39
N GLY A 163 4.10 -10.82 1.58
CA GLY A 163 3.07 -11.80 1.89
C GLY A 163 3.55 -13.25 1.74
N ALA A 164 4.37 -13.54 0.74
CA ALA A 164 4.95 -14.88 0.57
C ALA A 164 5.91 -15.22 1.72
N LEU A 165 6.72 -14.25 2.15
CA LEU A 165 7.63 -14.42 3.28
C LEU A 165 6.88 -14.66 4.61
N ALA A 166 5.72 -14.02 4.80
CA ALA A 166 4.87 -14.28 5.97
C ALA A 166 4.44 -15.75 6.06
N LEU A 167 4.11 -16.38 4.92
CA LEU A 167 3.66 -17.77 4.86
C LEU A 167 4.77 -18.79 5.16
N CYS A 168 6.04 -18.37 5.13
CA CYS A 168 7.16 -19.24 5.53
C CYS A 168 7.29 -19.41 7.05
N SER A 169 6.58 -18.60 7.84
CA SER A 169 6.61 -18.66 9.30
C SER A 169 5.68 -19.74 9.85
N ASN A 170 6.18 -20.52 10.81
CA ASN A 170 5.35 -21.39 11.66
C ASN A 170 5.14 -20.80 13.07
N HIS A 171 5.83 -19.71 13.39
CA HIS A 171 5.82 -19.08 14.71
C HIS A 171 5.77 -17.55 14.58
N PRO A 172 4.63 -16.97 14.15
CA PRO A 172 4.51 -15.53 13.97
C PRO A 172 4.90 -14.76 15.24
N ALA A 173 5.77 -13.75 15.08
CA ALA A 173 6.25 -12.96 16.19
C ALA A 173 5.12 -12.13 16.83
N LYS A 174 5.19 -11.95 18.16
CA LYS A 174 4.21 -11.13 18.88
C LYS A 174 4.54 -9.65 18.71
N ILE A 175 3.84 -9.00 17.78
CA ILE A 175 3.93 -7.56 17.55
C ILE A 175 2.64 -6.90 18.02
N SER A 176 2.76 -5.87 18.87
CA SER A 176 1.61 -5.15 19.42
C SER A 176 0.83 -4.44 18.32
N GLY A 177 1.55 -3.84 17.37
CA GLY A 177 0.97 -3.31 16.14
C GLY A 177 0.14 -2.04 16.29
N ARG A 178 -0.17 -1.58 17.51
CA ARG A 178 -1.14 -0.48 17.77
C ARG A 178 -0.88 0.80 16.98
N CYS A 179 0.38 1.09 16.68
CA CYS A 179 0.82 2.24 15.88
C CYS A 179 2.00 1.82 15.02
N SER A 180 2.09 2.32 13.78
CA SER A 180 3.23 2.07 12.88
C SER A 180 4.58 2.48 13.50
N VAL A 181 4.59 3.47 14.40
CA VAL A 181 5.78 3.91 15.14
C VAL A 181 6.20 2.90 16.20
N PHE A 182 5.26 2.33 16.95
CA PHE A 182 5.59 1.32 17.96
C PHE A 182 5.89 -0.04 17.34
N ALA A 183 5.22 -0.38 16.24
CA ALA A 183 5.54 -1.58 15.47
C ALA A 183 6.99 -1.55 14.96
N LYS A 184 7.53 -0.37 14.63
CA LYS A 184 8.96 -0.22 14.33
C LYS A 184 9.82 -0.62 15.54
N SER A 185 9.50 -0.13 16.73
CA SER A 185 10.26 -0.45 17.94
C SER A 185 10.22 -1.95 18.26
N ASP A 186 9.03 -2.57 18.19
CA ASP A 186 8.86 -4.02 18.37
C ASP A 186 9.71 -4.80 17.34
N MET A 187 9.64 -4.41 16.07
CA MET A 187 10.39 -5.05 14.98
C MET A 187 11.91 -4.94 15.17
N VAL A 188 12.42 -3.75 15.53
CA VAL A 188 13.85 -3.54 15.79
C VAL A 188 14.33 -4.41 16.94
N HIS A 189 13.54 -4.49 18.01
CA HIS A 189 13.87 -5.33 19.15
C HIS A 189 13.95 -6.81 18.76
N LEU A 190 12.95 -7.31 18.02
CA LEU A 190 12.94 -8.68 17.50
C LEU A 190 14.13 -8.98 16.58
N GLN A 191 14.54 -8.02 15.74
CA GLN A 191 15.74 -8.15 14.90
C GLN A 191 17.01 -8.26 15.76
N GLN A 192 17.13 -7.45 16.81
CA GLN A 192 18.28 -7.51 17.74
C GLN A 192 18.34 -8.83 18.51
N GLU A 193 17.18 -9.46 18.79
CA GLU A 193 17.10 -10.80 19.38
C GLU A 193 17.40 -11.92 18.37
N GLY A 194 17.61 -11.60 17.09
CA GLY A 194 17.86 -12.59 16.04
C GLY A 194 16.60 -13.34 15.59
N THR A 195 15.42 -12.76 15.80
CA THR A 195 14.15 -13.36 15.35
C THR A 195 14.15 -13.48 13.82
N PRO A 196 13.77 -14.66 13.26
CA PRO A 196 13.70 -14.84 11.81
C PRO A 196 12.80 -13.80 11.14
N LYS A 197 13.25 -13.26 10.00
CA LYS A 197 12.50 -12.23 9.26
C LYS A 197 11.08 -12.68 8.89
N ALA A 198 10.92 -13.94 8.52
CA ALA A 198 9.60 -14.54 8.21
C ALA A 198 8.63 -14.45 9.40
N ASP A 199 9.11 -14.71 10.62
CA ASP A 199 8.30 -14.65 11.85
C ASP A 199 7.88 -13.21 12.17
N ILE A 200 8.79 -12.26 12.00
CA ILE A 200 8.51 -10.82 12.15
C ILE A 200 7.43 -10.39 11.14
N VAL A 201 7.60 -10.77 9.87
CA VAL A 201 6.70 -10.40 8.76
C VAL A 201 5.31 -11.02 8.96
N ALA A 202 5.23 -12.28 9.36
CA ALA A 202 3.96 -12.90 9.76
C ALA A 202 3.32 -12.17 10.94
N GLY A 203 4.10 -11.82 11.97
CA GLY A 203 3.65 -11.02 13.11
C GLY A 203 3.03 -9.67 12.70
N LEU A 204 3.60 -9.01 11.68
CA LEU A 204 3.10 -7.75 11.12
C LEU A 204 1.77 -7.94 10.36
N CYS A 205 1.61 -9.02 9.58
CA CYS A 205 0.32 -9.36 8.96
C CYS A 205 -0.79 -9.54 10.01
N TYR A 206 -0.49 -10.31 11.07
CA TYR A 206 -1.40 -10.50 12.20
C TYR A 206 -1.69 -9.20 12.95
N ALA A 207 -0.69 -8.35 13.14
CA ALA A 207 -0.86 -7.04 13.76
C ALA A 207 -1.85 -6.17 12.98
N LEU A 208 -1.70 -6.07 11.65
CA LEU A 208 -2.60 -5.31 10.79
C LEU A 208 -4.04 -5.84 10.87
N ALA A 209 -4.23 -7.15 10.69
CA ALA A 209 -5.57 -7.77 10.71
C ALA A 209 -6.24 -7.60 12.08
N ARG A 210 -5.51 -7.82 13.17
CA ARG A 210 -6.01 -7.62 14.53
C ARG A 210 -6.39 -6.16 14.80
N ASN A 211 -5.57 -5.21 14.36
CA ASN A 211 -5.88 -3.79 14.48
C ASN A 211 -7.15 -3.43 13.71
N PHE A 212 -7.32 -3.95 12.49
CA PHE A 212 -8.53 -3.73 11.70
C PHE A 212 -9.77 -4.23 12.47
N ILE A 213 -9.73 -5.48 12.95
CA ILE A 213 -10.84 -6.10 13.67
C ILE A 213 -11.19 -5.32 14.94
N VAL A 214 -10.19 -4.92 15.73
CA VAL A 214 -10.41 -4.17 16.97
C VAL A 214 -10.94 -2.77 16.69
N ASN A 215 -10.31 -2.02 15.78
CA ASN A 215 -10.59 -0.60 15.59
C ASN A 215 -11.88 -0.35 14.79
N LEU A 216 -12.12 -1.13 13.73
CA LEU A 216 -13.30 -0.98 12.88
C LEU A 216 -14.44 -1.91 13.32
N GLY A 217 -14.12 -3.12 13.74
CA GLY A 217 -15.12 -4.07 14.25
C GLY A 217 -15.74 -3.60 15.57
N LYS A 218 -14.96 -2.99 16.48
CA LYS A 218 -15.46 -2.45 17.76
C LYS A 218 -16.31 -3.46 18.56
N GLY A 219 -15.92 -4.74 18.52
CA GLY A 219 -16.63 -5.84 19.18
C GLY A 219 -17.86 -6.38 18.44
N LYS A 220 -18.18 -5.86 17.24
CA LYS A 220 -19.22 -6.43 16.37
C LYS A 220 -18.76 -7.77 15.81
N SER A 221 -19.73 -8.67 15.59
CA SER A 221 -19.49 -9.87 14.80
C SER A 221 -19.29 -9.51 13.32
N PHE A 222 -18.65 -10.41 12.58
CA PHE A 222 -18.44 -10.29 11.14
C PHE A 222 -19.29 -11.37 10.45
N PRO A 223 -20.57 -11.10 10.12
CA PRO A 223 -21.43 -12.07 9.47
C PRO A 223 -20.79 -12.60 8.18
N LYS A 224 -20.78 -13.93 8.05
CA LYS A 224 -20.31 -14.64 6.86
C LYS A 224 -21.44 -14.73 5.84
N PRO A 225 -21.15 -14.81 4.53
CA PRO A 225 -19.82 -14.76 3.91
C PRO A 225 -19.14 -13.38 3.94
N ILE A 226 -17.80 -13.39 4.05
CA ILE A 226 -16.97 -12.18 4.12
C ILE A 226 -16.21 -12.02 2.80
N VAL A 227 -16.25 -10.81 2.23
CA VAL A 227 -15.43 -10.40 1.08
C VAL A 227 -14.27 -9.56 1.58
N PHE A 228 -13.05 -9.85 1.14
CA PHE A 228 -11.88 -9.02 1.39
C PHE A 228 -11.30 -8.48 0.09
N GLN A 229 -11.20 -7.16 0.00
CA GLN A 229 -10.82 -6.42 -1.21
C GLN A 229 -9.91 -5.21 -0.88
N GLY A 230 -9.48 -4.49 -1.91
CA GLY A 230 -8.47 -3.43 -1.80
C GLY A 230 -7.04 -3.97 -2.00
N GLY A 231 -6.06 -3.06 -2.02
CA GLY A 231 -4.67 -3.41 -2.34
C GLY A 231 -4.07 -4.47 -1.42
N VAL A 232 -4.43 -4.45 -0.13
CA VAL A 232 -3.89 -5.40 0.86
C VAL A 232 -4.46 -6.81 0.69
N ALA A 233 -5.58 -6.98 -0.03
CA ALA A 233 -6.12 -8.31 -0.34
C ALA A 233 -5.18 -9.14 -1.24
N ALA A 234 -4.22 -8.51 -1.94
CA ALA A 234 -3.17 -9.21 -2.67
C ALA A 234 -2.14 -9.90 -1.76
N ASN A 235 -2.09 -9.56 -0.47
CA ASN A 235 -1.09 -10.09 0.45
C ASN A 235 -1.60 -11.37 1.12
N PRO A 236 -1.10 -12.56 0.73
CA PRO A 236 -1.63 -13.81 1.25
C PRO A 236 -1.34 -14.03 2.75
N GLY A 237 -0.29 -13.40 3.30
CA GLY A 237 -0.04 -13.42 4.74
C GLY A 237 -1.12 -12.68 5.53
N VAL A 238 -1.63 -11.56 5.00
CA VAL A 238 -2.77 -10.84 5.61
C VAL A 238 -4.07 -11.61 5.44
N VAL A 239 -4.29 -12.23 4.27
CA VAL A 239 -5.45 -13.11 4.04
C VAL A 239 -5.46 -14.24 5.09
N ASN A 240 -4.35 -14.96 5.25
CA ASN A 240 -4.22 -16.02 6.25
C ASN A 240 -4.47 -15.49 7.69
N ALA A 241 -3.95 -14.31 8.03
CA ALA A 241 -4.19 -13.71 9.33
C ALA A 241 -5.66 -13.36 9.58
N PHE A 242 -6.39 -12.88 8.56
CA PHE A 242 -7.84 -12.65 8.67
C PHE A 242 -8.62 -13.95 8.80
N GLU A 243 -8.25 -14.98 8.05
CA GLU A 243 -8.90 -16.29 8.13
C GLU A 243 -8.80 -16.88 9.54
N ASP A 244 -7.61 -16.86 10.13
CA ASP A 244 -7.36 -17.32 11.50
C ASP A 244 -8.12 -16.46 12.53
N LEU A 245 -7.96 -15.13 12.49
CA LEU A 245 -8.55 -14.23 13.49
C LEU A 245 -10.09 -14.13 13.44
N LEU A 246 -10.70 -14.39 12.29
CA LEU A 246 -12.15 -14.36 12.10
C LEU A 246 -12.80 -15.75 12.17
N ASP A 247 -12.01 -16.79 12.47
CA ASP A 247 -12.45 -18.18 12.50
C ASP A 247 -13.18 -18.56 11.18
N VAL A 248 -12.52 -18.25 10.06
CA VAL A 248 -12.95 -18.56 8.69
C VAL A 248 -12.05 -19.69 8.20
N ALA A 249 -12.66 -20.76 7.68
CA ALA A 249 -11.89 -21.88 7.12
C ALA A 249 -10.93 -21.39 6.02
N SER A 250 -9.75 -21.99 5.93
CA SER A 250 -8.74 -21.57 4.95
C SER A 250 -9.30 -21.64 3.53
N GLY A 251 -9.13 -20.54 2.77
CA GLY A 251 -9.67 -20.36 1.43
C GLY A 251 -11.15 -19.95 1.37
N ALA A 252 -11.82 -19.77 2.51
CA ALA A 252 -13.24 -19.36 2.53
C ALA A 252 -13.44 -17.84 2.61
N LEU A 253 -12.38 -17.05 2.85
CA LEU A 253 -12.44 -15.60 2.70
C LEU A 253 -12.50 -15.27 1.21
N MET A 254 -13.57 -14.61 0.77
CA MET A 254 -13.77 -14.36 -0.66
C MET A 254 -12.93 -13.17 -1.13
N ILE A 255 -11.97 -13.41 -2.00
CA ILE A 255 -11.17 -12.38 -2.65
C ILE A 255 -11.71 -12.15 -4.07
N PRO A 256 -12.25 -10.97 -4.40
CA PRO A 256 -12.74 -10.67 -5.73
C PRO A 256 -11.65 -10.76 -6.79
N GLU A 257 -11.92 -11.27 -7.99
CA GLU A 257 -10.93 -11.26 -9.10
C GLU A 257 -10.40 -9.85 -9.38
N HIS A 258 -11.27 -8.84 -9.24
CA HIS A 258 -10.97 -7.44 -9.49
C HIS A 258 -10.76 -6.63 -8.20
N PHE A 259 -10.23 -7.25 -7.13
CA PHE A 259 -10.10 -6.66 -5.79
C PHE A 259 -9.42 -5.28 -5.75
N LEU A 260 -8.57 -4.93 -6.73
CA LEU A 260 -7.88 -3.63 -6.82
C LEU A 260 -8.76 -2.47 -7.31
N ILE A 261 -9.86 -2.77 -8.02
CA ILE A 261 -10.62 -1.76 -8.80
C ILE A 261 -12.11 -1.74 -8.45
N MET A 262 -12.51 -2.40 -7.36
CA MET A 262 -13.90 -2.56 -6.95
C MET A 262 -14.65 -1.22 -6.80
N GLY A 263 -13.98 -0.17 -6.30
CA GLY A 263 -14.55 1.18 -6.21
C GLY A 263 -14.90 1.76 -7.58
N ALA A 264 -13.96 1.74 -8.53
CA ALA A 264 -14.19 2.21 -9.90
C ALA A 264 -15.24 1.36 -10.62
N LEU A 265 -15.22 0.04 -10.45
CA LEU A 265 -16.21 -0.86 -11.02
C LEU A 265 -17.62 -0.56 -10.49
N GLY A 266 -17.75 -0.27 -9.19
CA GLY A 266 -18.98 0.17 -8.57
C GLY A 266 -19.51 1.47 -9.16
N SER A 267 -18.62 2.45 -9.36
CA SER A 267 -18.97 3.70 -10.05
C SER A 267 -19.46 3.47 -11.49
N ALA A 268 -18.80 2.60 -12.25
CA ALA A 268 -19.20 2.28 -13.62
C ALA A 268 -20.59 1.61 -13.65
N LEU A 269 -20.84 0.65 -12.75
CA LEU A 269 -22.14 -0.02 -12.60
C LEU A 269 -23.26 0.92 -12.15
N MET A 270 -22.94 1.96 -11.38
CA MET A 270 -23.91 3.00 -11.02
C MET A 270 -24.18 3.93 -12.21
N ALA A 271 -23.14 4.30 -12.96
CA ALA A 271 -23.28 5.12 -14.16
C ALA A 271 -24.13 4.44 -15.23
N SER A 272 -24.04 3.11 -15.37
CA SER A 272 -24.87 2.36 -16.32
C SER A 272 -26.34 2.24 -15.89
N ALA A 273 -26.62 2.29 -14.58
CA ALA A 273 -27.97 2.23 -14.03
C ALA A 273 -28.70 3.59 -14.08
N GLU A 274 -27.97 4.70 -14.11
CA GLU A 274 -28.55 6.04 -14.20
C GLU A 274 -29.13 6.33 -15.60
N ARG A 275 -30.44 6.56 -15.66
CA ARG A 275 -31.14 6.87 -16.92
C ARG A 275 -30.90 8.28 -17.45
N SER A 276 -30.26 9.15 -16.68
CA SER A 276 -30.08 10.57 -16.97
C SER A 276 -28.68 10.93 -17.49
N CYS A 277 -27.84 9.95 -17.79
CA CYS A 277 -26.46 10.26 -18.16
C CYS A 277 -26.38 10.91 -19.55
N ARG A 278 -25.62 12.01 -19.61
CA ARG A 278 -25.31 12.76 -20.82
C ARG A 278 -24.08 12.14 -21.45
N THR A 279 -24.07 11.95 -22.77
CA THR A 279 -22.88 11.54 -23.49
C THR A 279 -21.75 12.56 -23.27
N VAL A 280 -20.62 12.11 -22.74
CA VAL A 280 -19.43 12.92 -22.44
C VAL A 280 -18.32 12.57 -23.44
N PRO A 281 -17.84 13.53 -24.25
CA PRO A 281 -16.70 13.30 -25.14
C PRO A 281 -15.40 13.24 -24.34
N THR A 282 -14.52 12.29 -24.67
CA THR A 282 -13.24 12.11 -23.98
C THR A 282 -12.32 13.33 -24.16
N ASP A 283 -12.42 14.04 -25.28
CA ASP A 283 -11.71 15.32 -25.50
C ASP A 283 -12.07 16.38 -24.45
N GLY A 284 -13.35 16.50 -24.08
CA GLY A 284 -13.78 17.46 -23.06
C GLY A 284 -13.24 17.12 -21.67
N LEU A 285 -13.07 15.83 -21.36
CA LEU A 285 -12.44 15.37 -20.12
C LEU A 285 -10.96 15.79 -20.08
N LEU A 286 -10.24 15.58 -21.19
CA LEU A 286 -8.83 15.93 -21.32
C LEU A 286 -8.61 17.44 -21.23
N GLU A 287 -9.46 18.24 -21.87
CA GLU A 287 -9.45 19.69 -21.75
C GLU A 287 -9.65 20.14 -20.30
N GLY A 288 -10.59 19.53 -19.57
CA GLY A 288 -10.82 19.80 -18.15
C GLY A 288 -9.57 19.57 -17.30
N VAL A 289 -8.89 18.42 -17.47
CA VAL A 289 -7.66 18.11 -16.73
C VAL A 289 -6.51 19.04 -17.12
N ARG A 290 -6.32 19.32 -18.41
CA ARG A 290 -5.28 20.24 -18.89
C ARG A 290 -5.46 21.64 -18.31
N ALA A 291 -6.69 22.17 -18.33
CA ALA A 291 -7.00 23.46 -17.72
C ALA A 291 -6.74 23.47 -16.20
N ALA A 292 -6.99 22.35 -15.50
CA ALA A 292 -6.70 22.26 -14.08
C ALA A 292 -5.19 22.27 -13.77
N LEU A 293 -4.39 21.59 -14.59
CA LEU A 293 -2.93 21.61 -14.51
C LEU A 293 -2.35 23.01 -14.81
N GLU A 294 -2.88 23.69 -15.83
CA GLU A 294 -2.48 25.08 -16.17
C GLU A 294 -2.77 26.06 -15.02
N ARG A 295 -3.87 25.86 -14.30
CA ARG A 295 -4.21 26.62 -13.08
C ARG A 295 -3.38 26.24 -11.85
N GLY A 296 -2.46 25.28 -11.97
CA GLY A 296 -1.59 24.83 -10.88
C GLY A 296 -2.34 24.12 -9.75
N GLN A 297 -3.48 23.48 -10.04
CA GLN A 297 -4.28 22.77 -9.02
C GLN A 297 -3.59 21.48 -8.53
N ASP A 298 -2.52 21.05 -9.18
CA ASP A 298 -1.63 19.96 -8.80
C ASP A 298 -0.50 20.40 -7.85
N ARG A 299 -0.29 21.70 -7.65
CA ARG A 299 0.84 22.22 -6.87
C ARG A 299 0.51 22.27 -5.37
N PRO A 300 1.40 21.80 -4.50
CA PRO A 300 1.24 21.94 -3.05
C PRO A 300 1.08 23.41 -2.65
N ARG A 301 0.03 23.74 -1.89
CA ARG A 301 -0.14 25.07 -1.28
C ARG A 301 0.72 25.21 -0.03
N VAL A 302 2.03 25.05 -0.14
CA VAL A 302 2.94 25.19 1.00
C VAL A 302 4.00 26.23 0.69
N ALA A 303 4.23 27.14 1.65
CA ALA A 303 5.39 27.99 1.65
C ALA A 303 6.64 27.09 1.67
N HIS A 304 7.55 27.30 0.72
CA HIS A 304 8.82 26.59 0.68
C HIS A 304 9.61 26.92 1.95
N LEU A 305 9.69 25.96 2.88
CA LEU A 305 10.66 26.03 3.96
C LEU A 305 12.06 25.97 3.35
N LYS A 306 12.98 26.80 3.84
CA LYS A 306 14.38 26.72 3.42
C LYS A 306 14.96 25.37 3.87
N PRO A 307 15.75 24.69 3.02
CA PRO A 307 16.48 23.50 3.44
C PRO A 307 17.27 23.77 4.72
N LEU A 308 17.25 22.82 5.66
CA LEU A 308 18.03 22.90 6.91
C LEU A 308 19.54 22.88 6.62
N ILE A 309 19.96 22.29 5.50
CA ILE A 309 21.34 22.20 5.04
C ILE A 309 21.37 22.58 3.55
N PRO A 310 22.34 23.39 3.09
CA PRO A 310 22.50 23.73 1.68
C PRO A 310 22.77 22.48 0.81
N PRO A 311 22.25 22.42 -0.44
CA PRO A 311 22.47 21.28 -1.34
C PRO A 311 23.93 21.01 -1.69
N GLU A 312 24.82 22.00 -1.52
CA GLU A 312 26.25 21.89 -1.86
C GLU A 312 27.11 21.32 -0.72
N ALA A 313 26.52 20.99 0.44
CA ALA A 313 27.27 20.34 1.51
C ALA A 313 27.53 18.86 1.17
N GLU A 314 28.73 18.55 0.70
CA GLU A 314 29.19 17.16 0.57
C GLU A 314 29.13 16.46 1.94
N HIS A 315 28.42 15.34 1.99
CA HIS A 315 28.45 14.43 3.13
C HIS A 315 29.39 13.27 2.80
N GLU A 316 30.44 13.07 3.60
CA GLU A 316 31.04 11.74 3.73
C GLU A 316 30.03 10.86 4.48
N THR A 317 29.42 9.91 3.77
CA THR A 317 28.47 8.94 4.32
C THR A 317 29.16 7.72 4.95
N VAL A 318 30.50 7.69 4.89
CA VAL A 318 31.35 6.59 5.36
C VAL A 318 32.35 7.17 6.36
N ASP A 319 32.02 7.10 7.64
CA ASP A 319 32.89 7.57 8.73
C ASP A 319 33.81 6.44 9.19
N HIS A 320 34.72 6.00 8.31
CA HIS A 320 35.71 4.97 8.62
C HIS A 320 37.02 5.63 9.04
N TYR A 321 37.58 5.21 10.17
CA TYR A 321 38.89 5.67 10.63
C TYR A 321 39.77 4.47 10.93
N TYR A 322 41.02 4.53 10.47
CA TYR A 322 42.05 3.54 10.76
C TYR A 322 43.33 4.28 11.15
N GLY A 323 43.72 4.17 12.42
CA GLY A 323 44.84 4.89 13.03
C GLY A 323 46.07 4.03 13.31
N VAL A 324 46.26 2.93 12.58
CA VAL A 324 47.32 1.93 12.83
C VAL A 324 48.15 1.74 11.57
N GLU A 325 49.47 1.69 11.72
CA GLU A 325 50.37 1.33 10.62
C GLU A 325 50.51 -0.21 10.53
N PRO A 326 50.60 -0.79 9.30
CA PRO A 326 50.81 -2.22 9.13
C PRO A 326 52.10 -2.70 9.80
N GLY A 327 52.00 -3.71 10.69
CA GLY A 327 53.17 -4.36 11.32
C GLY A 327 53.27 -4.18 12.84
N ASP A 328 52.41 -3.37 13.45
CA ASP A 328 52.33 -3.23 14.91
C ASP A 328 51.52 -4.36 15.55
N ASN A 329 52.14 -5.12 16.46
CA ASN A 329 51.42 -6.03 17.36
C ASN A 329 50.79 -5.21 18.50
N LEU A 330 49.54 -4.81 18.31
CA LEU A 330 48.80 -3.99 19.26
C LEU A 330 47.75 -4.81 19.99
N GLU A 331 47.75 -4.76 21.32
CA GLU A 331 46.61 -5.21 22.12
C GLU A 331 45.46 -4.21 21.95
N ALA A 332 44.33 -4.69 21.42
CA ALA A 332 43.16 -3.88 21.15
C ALA A 332 41.89 -4.48 21.77
N PHE A 333 40.95 -3.60 22.10
CA PHE A 333 39.66 -3.94 22.68
C PHE A 333 38.55 -3.57 21.70
N LEU A 334 37.64 -4.51 21.46
CA LEU A 334 36.52 -4.35 20.54
C LEU A 334 35.26 -3.88 21.27
N GLY A 335 34.69 -2.78 20.79
CA GLY A 335 33.35 -2.31 21.13
C GLY A 335 32.42 -2.47 19.93
N VAL A 336 31.23 -3.01 20.17
CA VAL A 336 30.17 -3.14 19.15
C VAL A 336 28.90 -2.52 19.72
N ASP A 337 28.36 -1.53 19.01
CA ASP A 337 27.08 -0.89 19.32
C ASP A 337 26.11 -1.12 18.16
N VAL A 338 25.06 -1.91 18.43
CA VAL A 338 24.06 -2.31 17.43
C VAL A 338 22.78 -1.51 17.62
N GLY A 339 22.60 -0.49 16.80
CA GLY A 339 21.40 0.33 16.75
C GLY A 339 20.41 -0.10 15.67
N ALA A 340 19.20 0.46 15.77
CA ALA A 340 18.11 0.26 14.83
C ALA A 340 18.41 0.75 13.40
N VAL A 341 19.27 1.77 13.29
CA VAL A 341 19.61 2.44 12.03
C VAL A 341 21.05 2.12 11.65
N SER A 342 21.94 2.12 12.64
CA SER A 342 23.37 1.97 12.45
C SER A 342 23.99 0.98 13.40
N THR A 343 25.03 0.31 12.94
CA THR A 343 25.93 -0.55 13.70
C THR A 343 27.31 0.09 13.71
N ASN A 344 27.84 0.35 14.90
CA ASN A 344 29.15 0.93 15.10
C ASN A 344 30.10 -0.14 15.62
N ILE A 345 31.25 -0.30 14.95
CA ILE A 345 32.32 -1.20 15.39
C ILE A 345 33.54 -0.35 15.68
N VAL A 346 34.11 -0.48 16.86
CA VAL A 346 35.21 0.36 17.35
C VAL A 346 36.30 -0.51 17.94
N LEU A 347 37.55 -0.22 17.61
CA LEU A 347 38.73 -0.74 18.31
C LEU A 347 39.41 0.40 19.06
N ILE A 348 39.80 0.12 20.29
CA ILE A 348 40.66 1.00 21.10
C ILE A 348 41.90 0.26 21.60
N ASP A 349 42.98 0.97 21.87
CA ASP A 349 44.18 0.39 22.48
C ASP A 349 44.10 0.39 24.02
N SER A 350 45.11 -0.19 24.68
CA SER A 350 45.21 -0.21 26.15
C SER A 350 45.30 1.16 26.84
N LYS A 351 45.52 2.24 26.07
CA LYS A 351 45.51 3.63 26.56
C LYS A 351 44.17 4.34 26.27
N GLY A 352 43.18 3.63 25.71
CA GLY A 352 41.88 4.17 25.33
C GLY A 352 41.88 5.02 24.07
N ARG A 353 42.93 4.95 23.25
CA ARG A 353 43.01 5.68 21.98
C ARG A 353 42.28 4.90 20.89
N LEU A 354 41.57 5.61 20.02
CA LEU A 354 40.86 5.01 18.89
C LEU A 354 41.85 4.41 17.88
N VAL A 355 41.69 3.13 17.59
CA VAL A 355 42.53 2.33 16.68
C VAL A 355 41.82 2.20 15.33
N ALA A 356 40.54 1.82 15.36
CA ALA A 356 39.70 1.77 14.17
C ALA A 356 38.25 2.08 14.53
N LYS A 357 37.49 2.64 13.58
CA LYS A 357 36.03 2.69 13.66
C LYS A 357 35.41 2.40 12.30
N GLN A 358 34.26 1.74 12.34
CA GLN A 358 33.39 1.55 11.19
C GLN A 358 31.95 1.93 11.56
N TYR A 359 31.28 2.59 10.62
CA TYR A 359 29.86 2.95 10.72
C TYR A 359 29.11 2.25 9.60
N TRP A 360 28.22 1.35 9.96
CA TRP A 360 27.39 0.61 9.01
C TRP A 360 25.93 0.97 9.20
N TYR A 361 25.17 1.03 8.10
CA TYR A 361 23.72 0.96 8.21
C TYR A 361 23.31 -0.48 8.55
N THR A 362 22.53 -0.67 9.61
CA THR A 362 22.08 -2.00 10.09
C THR A 362 21.22 -2.74 9.05
N ARG A 363 20.56 -2.02 8.13
CA ARG A 363 19.76 -2.57 7.01
C ARG A 363 18.70 -3.61 7.41
N GLY A 364 18.31 -3.63 8.68
CA GLY A 364 17.40 -4.64 9.23
C GLY A 364 18.00 -6.04 9.40
N GLU A 365 19.32 -6.19 9.26
CA GLU A 365 20.07 -7.44 9.42
C GLU A 365 21.21 -7.24 10.41
N PRO A 366 20.93 -7.08 11.72
CA PRO A 366 21.96 -6.73 12.70
C PRO A 366 23.06 -7.78 12.82
N VAL A 367 22.70 -9.06 12.77
CA VAL A 367 23.68 -10.16 12.87
C VAL A 367 24.60 -10.18 11.65
N GLU A 368 24.04 -10.05 10.45
CA GLU A 368 24.83 -10.01 9.21
C GLU A 368 25.70 -8.74 9.15
N THR A 369 25.14 -7.58 9.52
CA THR A 369 25.90 -6.31 9.55
C THR A 369 27.11 -6.39 10.48
N VAL A 370 26.95 -6.98 11.68
CA VAL A 370 28.07 -7.18 12.60
C VAL A 370 29.09 -8.15 12.01
N ARG A 371 28.65 -9.26 11.41
CA ARG A 371 29.55 -10.22 10.76
C ARG A 371 30.37 -9.56 9.66
N ASP A 372 29.71 -8.88 8.73
CA ASP A 372 30.35 -8.24 7.58
C ASP A 372 31.35 -7.15 8.03
N GLY A 373 30.98 -6.35 9.04
CA GLY A 373 31.89 -5.35 9.61
C GLY A 373 33.10 -5.96 10.31
N LEU A 374 32.93 -7.08 11.03
CA LEU A 374 34.05 -7.82 11.64
C LEU A 374 34.96 -8.46 10.57
N GLU A 375 34.39 -9.02 9.51
CA GLU A 375 35.15 -9.58 8.39
C GLU A 375 36.01 -8.51 7.69
N GLU A 376 35.44 -7.33 7.44
CA GLU A 376 36.20 -6.19 6.89
C GLU A 376 37.31 -5.74 7.84
N LEU A 377 37.03 -5.67 9.14
CA LEU A 377 38.01 -5.28 10.15
C LEU A 377 39.18 -6.26 10.22
N VAL A 378 38.90 -7.58 10.17
CA VAL A 378 39.93 -8.64 10.14
C VAL A 378 40.77 -8.55 8.87
N ALA A 379 40.14 -8.33 7.71
CA ALA A 379 40.83 -8.21 6.43
C ALA A 379 41.78 -7.01 6.40
N LEU A 380 41.38 -5.87 6.98
CA LEU A 380 42.17 -4.65 6.99
C LEU A 380 43.32 -4.67 8.00
N LEU A 381 43.11 -5.29 9.16
CA LEU A 381 44.09 -5.27 10.26
C LEU A 381 44.94 -6.54 10.36
N ALA A 382 44.76 -7.50 9.44
CA ALA A 382 45.47 -8.78 9.42
C ALA A 382 45.49 -9.48 10.81
N ILE A 383 44.36 -9.45 11.51
CA ILE A 383 44.24 -9.94 12.89
C ILE A 383 44.56 -11.44 12.93
N GLY A 384 45.75 -11.79 13.42
CA GLY A 384 46.18 -13.17 13.61
C GLY A 384 45.47 -13.83 14.79
N SER A 385 45.04 -15.08 14.61
CA SER A 385 44.57 -15.92 15.72
C SER A 385 45.79 -16.27 16.59
N ALA A 386 45.77 -15.87 17.87
CA ALA A 386 46.74 -16.33 18.85
C ALA A 386 46.52 -17.80 19.23
#